data_AF-A0A6A5VUY8-F1
#
_entry.id   AF-A0A6A5VUY8-F1
#
_cell.length_a   1.000
_cell.length_b   1.000
_cell.length_c   1.000
_cell.angle_alpha   90.00
_cell.angle_beta   90.00
_cell.angle_gamma   90.00
#
_symmetry.space_group_name_H-M   'P 1'
#
loop_
_entity.id
_entity.type
_entity.pdbx_description
1 polymer ?
#
loop_
_entity_poly.entity_id
_entity_poly.type
_entity_poly.pdbx_seq_one_letter_code
_entity_poly.pdbx_strand_id
1 'polypeptide(L)'
;VTEILDTIHFGAILVDDIADRSELRKGRVAVHHIYGSTETINRAYLVIFKTLVKCQKESPRLVPFVLEALTEIHQGQDDSLVWRRDGFVLPEDRETALGAYQSCASLKTGALFRLVGQLLTGSHDMDELMTDYGWYCQLQNDCKNVFSKDVIAGKGTLAEDLLNGEYTYPIMLVCMLPRRFEPRFLRKKVHSKKEVSDAVNALQCNEVRDACLRELASVSARNERFAALWGREETMAI
;
A
#
# COMPACT_ATOMS: atom_id res chain seq x y z
N VAL A 1 12.69 16.77 -10.23
CA VAL A 1 12.50 15.85 -9.07
C VAL A 1 11.03 15.71 -8.72
N THR A 2 10.33 16.76 -8.28
CA THR A 2 8.91 16.68 -7.88
C THR A 2 7.98 16.13 -8.96
N GLU A 3 8.12 16.59 -10.21
CA GLU A 3 7.33 16.08 -11.36
C GLU A 3 7.51 14.57 -11.59
N ILE A 4 8.70 14.03 -11.35
CA ILE A 4 8.99 12.59 -11.49
C ILE A 4 8.20 11.82 -10.42
N LEU A 5 8.29 12.27 -9.18
CA LEU A 5 7.60 11.65 -8.04
C LEU A 5 6.09 11.71 -8.23
N ASP A 6 5.53 12.88 -8.56
CA ASP A 6 4.10 13.06 -8.77
C ASP A 6 3.59 12.17 -9.90
N THR A 7 4.32 12.11 -11.02
CA THR A 7 3.93 11.28 -12.16
C THR A 7 3.88 9.80 -11.80
N ILE A 8 4.91 9.29 -11.12
CA ILE A 8 4.99 7.89 -10.73
C ILE A 8 3.91 7.57 -9.70
N HIS A 9 3.76 8.43 -8.69
CA HIS A 9 2.75 8.26 -7.64
C HIS A 9 1.33 8.25 -8.20
N PHE A 10 0.96 9.26 -8.99
CA PHE A 10 -0.38 9.33 -9.57
C PHE A 10 -0.62 8.26 -10.64
N GLY A 11 0.39 7.93 -11.44
CA GLY A 11 0.31 6.84 -12.40
C GLY A 11 0.04 5.50 -11.72
N ALA A 12 0.77 5.19 -10.64
CA ALA A 12 0.55 3.99 -9.83
C ALA A 12 -0.86 3.97 -9.19
N ILE A 13 -1.33 5.10 -8.63
CA ILE A 13 -2.69 5.21 -8.08
C ILE A 13 -3.76 4.88 -9.13
N LEU A 14 -3.63 5.39 -10.36
CA LEU A 14 -4.63 5.16 -11.40
C LEU A 14 -4.73 3.68 -11.81
N VAL A 15 -3.59 2.98 -11.84
CA VAL A 15 -3.55 1.55 -12.16
C VAL A 15 -4.07 0.73 -10.97
N ASP A 16 -3.71 1.11 -9.74
CA ASP A 16 -4.18 0.49 -8.50
C ASP A 16 -5.71 0.62 -8.34
N ASP A 17 -6.28 1.82 -8.56
CA ASP A 17 -7.74 2.05 -8.56
C ASP A 17 -8.49 1.09 -9.50
N ILE A 18 -7.90 0.74 -10.65
CA ILE A 18 -8.50 -0.19 -11.61
C ILE A 18 -8.38 -1.63 -11.14
N ALA A 19 -7.21 -2.01 -10.61
CA ALA A 19 -6.97 -3.35 -10.08
C ALA A 19 -7.92 -3.65 -8.91
N ASP A 20 -8.13 -2.66 -8.06
CA ASP A 20 -8.96 -2.72 -6.87
C ASP A 20 -10.44 -2.45 -7.14
N ARG A 21 -10.78 -2.01 -8.36
CA ARG A 21 -12.15 -1.60 -8.75
C ARG A 21 -12.72 -0.55 -7.79
N SER A 22 -11.87 0.37 -7.36
CA SER A 22 -12.25 1.40 -6.41
C SER A 22 -13.25 2.36 -7.04
N GLU A 23 -14.41 2.53 -6.39
CA GLU A 23 -15.46 3.46 -6.85
C GLU A 23 -15.05 4.93 -6.64
N LEU A 24 -14.33 5.20 -5.56
CA LEU A 24 -13.96 6.55 -5.11
C LEU A 24 -12.47 6.69 -4.82
N ARG A 25 -11.91 7.83 -5.19
CA ARG A 25 -10.57 8.29 -4.79
C ARG A 25 -10.68 9.68 -4.19
N LYS A 26 -10.32 9.81 -2.90
CA LYS A 26 -10.42 11.07 -2.12
C LYS A 26 -11.83 11.70 -2.21
N GLY A 27 -12.88 10.89 -2.03
CA GLY A 27 -14.28 11.33 -2.06
C GLY A 27 -14.83 11.72 -3.45
N ARG A 28 -14.08 11.46 -4.53
CA ARG A 28 -14.52 11.70 -5.92
C ARG A 28 -14.55 10.39 -6.69
N VAL A 29 -15.39 10.30 -7.70
CA VAL A 29 -15.47 9.14 -8.61
C VAL A 29 -14.07 8.83 -9.16
N ALA A 30 -13.65 7.56 -9.06
CA ALA A 30 -12.36 7.14 -9.59
C ALA A 30 -12.32 7.29 -11.11
N VAL A 31 -11.15 7.66 -11.63
CA VAL A 31 -10.99 8.14 -13.03
C VAL A 31 -11.45 7.10 -14.06
N HIS A 32 -11.27 5.82 -13.78
CA HIS A 32 -11.64 4.74 -14.69
C HIS A 32 -13.16 4.53 -14.83
N HIS A 33 -13.97 5.02 -13.88
CA HIS A 33 -15.43 5.05 -14.04
C HIS A 33 -15.89 6.21 -14.94
N ILE A 34 -15.05 7.23 -15.14
CA ILE A 34 -15.35 8.39 -15.98
C ILE A 34 -14.88 8.13 -17.42
N TYR A 35 -13.64 7.68 -17.59
CA TYR A 35 -12.98 7.53 -18.91
C TYR A 35 -12.79 6.07 -19.35
N GLY A 36 -13.13 5.10 -18.52
CA GLY A 36 -12.87 3.69 -18.77
C GLY A 36 -11.46 3.25 -18.38
N SER A 37 -11.32 1.97 -18.05
CA SER A 37 -10.04 1.38 -17.62
C SER A 37 -8.96 1.46 -18.69
N THR A 38 -9.30 1.19 -19.96
CA THR A 38 -8.34 1.19 -21.07
C THR A 38 -7.69 2.56 -21.27
N GLU A 39 -8.49 3.63 -21.31
CA GLU A 39 -7.97 4.98 -21.48
C GLU A 39 -7.15 5.42 -20.27
N THR A 40 -7.61 5.09 -19.07
CA THR A 40 -6.95 5.46 -17.81
C THR A 40 -5.56 4.81 -17.70
N ILE A 41 -5.45 3.50 -17.97
CA ILE A 41 -4.16 2.78 -17.99
C ILE A 41 -3.22 3.37 -19.04
N ASN A 42 -3.71 3.54 -20.26
CA ASN A 42 -2.88 4.07 -21.35
C ASN A 42 -2.36 5.48 -21.04
N ARG A 43 -3.20 6.34 -20.46
CA ARG A 43 -2.79 7.69 -20.04
C ARG A 43 -1.77 7.66 -18.91
N ALA A 44 -1.96 6.81 -17.90
CA ALA A 44 -1.01 6.67 -16.79
C ALA A 44 0.39 6.31 -17.30
N TYR A 45 0.51 5.26 -18.12
CA TYR A 45 1.80 4.86 -18.68
C TYR A 45 2.38 5.88 -19.65
N LEU A 46 1.56 6.52 -20.49
CA LEU A 46 2.05 7.56 -21.40
C LEU A 46 2.71 8.73 -20.66
N VAL A 47 2.14 9.17 -19.53
CA VAL A 47 2.71 10.26 -18.73
C VAL A 47 4.00 9.81 -18.03
N ILE A 48 4.04 8.56 -17.50
CA ILE A 48 5.27 7.97 -16.95
C ILE A 48 6.39 7.94 -18.00
N PHE A 49 6.11 7.45 -19.21
CA PHE A 49 7.11 7.37 -20.28
C PHE A 49 7.58 8.75 -20.75
N LYS A 50 6.67 9.72 -20.88
CA LYS A 50 7.05 11.11 -21.20
C LYS A 50 7.99 11.70 -20.15
N THR A 51 7.70 11.44 -18.88
CA THR A 51 8.52 11.89 -17.76
C THR A 51 9.89 11.22 -17.74
N LEU A 52 9.96 9.94 -18.08
CA LEU A 52 11.23 9.23 -18.24
C LEU A 52 12.06 9.79 -19.40
N VAL A 53 11.45 10.03 -20.56
CA VAL A 53 12.12 10.66 -21.72
C VAL A 53 12.63 12.05 -21.37
N LYS A 54 11.86 12.84 -20.61
CA LYS A 54 12.29 14.14 -20.10
C LYS A 54 13.46 14.01 -19.14
N CYS A 55 13.36 13.11 -18.15
CA CYS A 55 14.42 12.81 -17.20
C CYS A 55 15.72 12.39 -17.90
N GLN A 56 15.63 11.59 -18.96
CA GLN A 56 16.79 11.18 -19.74
C GLN A 56 17.52 12.36 -20.39
N LYS A 57 16.78 13.38 -20.84
CA LYS A 57 17.36 14.59 -21.47
C LYS A 57 17.93 15.56 -20.45
N GLU A 58 17.21 15.79 -19.36
CA GLU A 58 17.52 16.85 -18.39
C GLU A 58 18.41 16.37 -17.23
N SER A 59 18.34 15.09 -16.88
CA SER A 59 19.02 14.49 -15.73
C SER A 59 19.27 13.00 -15.94
N PRO A 60 20.08 12.61 -16.96
CA PRO A 60 20.31 11.21 -17.32
C PRO A 60 20.83 10.36 -16.16
N ARG A 61 21.59 10.95 -15.24
CA ARG A 61 22.09 10.28 -14.03
C ARG A 61 20.99 9.76 -13.10
N LEU A 62 19.77 10.32 -13.17
CA LEU A 62 18.64 9.93 -12.31
C LEU A 62 17.79 8.79 -12.89
N VAL A 63 17.96 8.50 -14.19
CA VAL A 63 17.18 7.48 -14.91
C VAL A 63 17.27 6.09 -14.25
N PRO A 64 18.46 5.61 -13.80
CA PRO A 64 18.54 4.30 -13.15
C PRO A 64 17.63 4.17 -11.93
N PHE A 65 17.67 5.15 -11.03
CA PHE A 65 16.81 5.18 -9.83
C PHE A 65 15.32 5.18 -10.18
N VAL A 66 14.93 5.95 -11.19
CA VAL A 66 13.53 6.01 -11.66
C VAL A 66 13.07 4.66 -12.21
N LEU A 67 13.91 3.99 -13.00
CA LEU A 67 13.59 2.68 -13.58
C LEU A 67 13.56 1.57 -12.53
N GLU A 68 14.50 1.60 -11.60
CA GLU A 68 14.55 0.67 -10.46
C GLU A 68 13.29 0.79 -9.62
N ALA A 69 12.95 2.00 -9.16
CA ALA A 69 11.74 2.24 -8.37
C ALA A 69 10.46 1.84 -9.12
N LEU A 70 10.33 2.16 -10.41
CA LEU A 70 9.20 1.71 -11.23
C LEU A 70 9.10 0.18 -11.27
N THR A 71 10.24 -0.52 -11.41
CA THR A 71 10.29 -1.98 -11.46
C THR A 71 9.88 -2.58 -10.12
N GLU A 72 10.44 -2.07 -9.01
CA GLU A 72 10.10 -2.51 -7.66
C GLU A 72 8.62 -2.30 -7.34
N ILE A 73 8.06 -1.13 -7.65
CA ILE A 73 6.64 -0.84 -7.43
C ILE A 73 5.76 -1.85 -8.17
N HIS A 74 6.08 -2.14 -9.43
CA HIS A 74 5.32 -3.11 -10.23
C HIS A 74 5.51 -4.55 -9.75
N GLN A 75 6.71 -4.91 -9.28
CA GLN A 75 6.95 -6.24 -8.69
C GLN A 75 6.12 -6.43 -7.42
N GLY A 76 6.13 -5.44 -6.51
CA GLY A 76 5.31 -5.50 -5.30
C GLY A 76 3.80 -5.53 -5.59
N GLN A 77 3.36 -4.84 -6.65
CA GLN A 77 1.98 -4.92 -7.12
C GLN A 77 1.64 -6.32 -7.69
N ASP A 78 2.53 -6.90 -8.50
CA ASP A 78 2.34 -8.25 -9.06
C ASP A 78 2.27 -9.30 -7.95
N ASP A 79 3.16 -9.24 -6.96
CA ASP A 79 3.18 -10.14 -5.80
C ASP A 79 1.83 -10.09 -5.05
N SER A 80 1.35 -8.89 -4.71
CA SER A 80 0.03 -8.69 -4.09
C SER A 80 -1.11 -9.26 -4.95
N LEU A 81 -1.10 -9.03 -6.26
CA LEU A 81 -2.14 -9.55 -7.16
C LEU A 81 -2.11 -11.08 -7.26
N VAL A 82 -0.92 -11.70 -7.26
CA VAL A 82 -0.77 -13.15 -7.22
C VAL A 82 -1.32 -13.71 -5.91
N TRP A 83 -1.03 -13.06 -4.77
CA TRP A 83 -1.59 -13.46 -3.48
C TRP A 83 -3.12 -13.35 -3.45
N ARG A 84 -3.68 -12.30 -4.04
CA ARG A 84 -5.14 -12.14 -4.20
C ARG A 84 -5.75 -13.26 -5.05
N ARG A 85 -5.09 -13.63 -6.16
CA ARG A 85 -5.58 -14.66 -7.10
C ARG A 85 -5.51 -16.06 -6.51
N ASP A 86 -4.34 -16.46 -6.03
CA ASP A 86 -4.04 -17.86 -5.68
C ASP A 86 -4.17 -18.12 -4.17
N GLY A 87 -4.07 -17.06 -3.37
CA GLY A 87 -3.90 -17.11 -1.94
C GLY A 87 -2.45 -16.98 -1.54
N PHE A 88 -2.21 -16.41 -0.36
CA PHE A 88 -0.91 -16.43 0.27
C PHE A 88 -0.70 -17.74 1.03
N VAL A 89 0.42 -18.42 0.78
CA VAL A 89 0.80 -19.61 1.55
C VAL A 89 1.35 -19.15 2.89
N LEU A 90 0.48 -19.13 3.90
CA LEU A 90 0.82 -18.68 5.26
C LEU A 90 1.87 -19.61 5.89
N PRO A 91 3.06 -19.08 6.23
CA PRO A 91 4.03 -19.78 7.06
C PRO A 91 3.44 -20.10 8.45
N GLU A 92 3.98 -21.12 9.11
CA GLU A 92 3.59 -21.47 10.48
C GLU A 92 4.04 -20.42 11.50
N ASP A 93 5.21 -19.83 11.27
CA ASP A 93 5.78 -18.83 12.15
C ASP A 93 5.37 -17.41 11.73
N ARG A 94 5.02 -16.62 12.74
CA ARG A 94 4.51 -15.27 12.57
C ARG A 94 5.53 -14.32 11.95
N GLU A 95 6.81 -14.50 12.27
CA GLU A 95 7.87 -13.62 11.82
C GLU A 95 8.08 -13.74 10.32
N THR A 96 8.16 -14.95 9.79
CA THR A 96 8.29 -15.20 8.34
C THR A 96 7.06 -14.72 7.58
N ALA A 97 5.86 -14.94 8.12
CA ALA A 97 4.62 -14.45 7.49
C ALA A 97 4.62 -12.92 7.37
N LEU A 98 4.92 -12.21 8.47
CA LEU A 98 4.96 -10.75 8.46
C LEU A 98 6.15 -10.20 7.66
N GLY A 99 7.29 -10.90 7.63
CA GLY A 99 8.46 -10.55 6.83
C GLY A 99 8.19 -10.65 5.32
N ALA A 100 7.41 -11.64 4.88
CA ALA A 100 6.94 -11.71 3.50
C ALA A 100 6.06 -10.51 3.15
N TYR A 101 5.12 -10.15 4.03
CA TYR A 101 4.30 -8.94 3.84
C TYR A 101 5.15 -7.67 3.79
N GLN A 102 6.06 -7.48 4.74
CA GLN A 102 6.97 -6.34 4.79
C GLN A 102 7.82 -6.23 3.51
N SER A 103 8.26 -7.35 2.95
CA SER A 103 9.01 -7.38 1.69
C SER A 103 8.16 -6.89 0.52
N CYS A 104 6.93 -7.40 0.38
CA CYS A 104 5.97 -6.94 -0.64
C CYS A 104 5.64 -5.44 -0.48
N ALA A 105 5.40 -4.99 0.76
CA ALA A 105 5.13 -3.59 1.08
C ALA A 105 6.34 -2.67 0.78
N SER A 106 7.57 -3.14 1.04
CA SER A 106 8.79 -2.41 0.72
C SER A 106 8.97 -2.22 -0.79
N LEU A 107 8.59 -3.20 -1.60
CA LEU A 107 8.59 -3.08 -3.06
C LEU A 107 7.48 -2.15 -3.56
N LYS A 108 6.22 -2.37 -3.14
CA LYS A 108 5.05 -1.61 -3.63
C LYS A 108 5.06 -0.15 -3.19
N THR A 109 5.29 0.11 -1.90
CA THR A 109 5.19 1.44 -1.28
C THR A 109 6.54 2.01 -0.90
N GLY A 110 7.42 1.19 -0.32
CA GLY A 110 8.76 1.62 0.12
C GLY A 110 9.64 2.14 -1.02
N ALA A 111 9.54 1.56 -2.22
CA ALA A 111 10.29 1.98 -3.39
C ALA A 111 10.07 3.45 -3.78
N LEU A 112 8.83 3.95 -3.62
CA LEU A 112 8.55 5.36 -3.88
C LEU A 112 9.23 6.28 -2.87
N PHE A 113 9.31 5.87 -1.59
CA PHE A 113 10.04 6.63 -0.57
C PHE A 113 11.55 6.59 -0.83
N ARG A 114 12.12 5.43 -1.17
CA ARG A 114 13.53 5.32 -1.58
C ARG A 114 13.84 6.25 -2.75
N LEU A 115 12.96 6.26 -3.76
CA LEU A 115 13.09 7.16 -4.89
C LEU A 115 13.14 8.63 -4.49
N VAL A 116 12.41 9.07 -3.45
CA VAL A 116 12.54 10.44 -2.92
C VAL A 116 13.98 10.72 -2.48
N GLY A 117 14.55 9.82 -1.67
CA GLY A 117 15.94 9.94 -1.22
C GLY A 117 16.93 9.96 -2.39
N GLN A 118 16.79 8.99 -3.29
CA GLN A 118 17.65 8.82 -4.45
C GLN A 118 17.61 10.01 -5.43
N LEU A 119 16.44 10.63 -5.64
CA LEU A 119 16.33 11.82 -6.48
C LEU A 119 16.89 13.08 -5.80
N LEU A 120 16.90 13.14 -4.46
CA LEU A 120 17.47 14.26 -3.71
C LEU A 120 19.00 14.18 -3.64
N THR A 121 19.56 13.00 -3.39
CA THR A 121 21.00 12.80 -3.21
C THR A 121 21.73 12.39 -4.48
N GLY A 122 21.03 11.75 -5.43
CA GLY A 122 21.65 11.06 -6.56
C GLY A 122 22.43 9.81 -6.14
N SER A 123 22.06 9.19 -5.02
CA SER A 123 22.74 8.03 -4.40
C SER A 123 21.73 7.17 -3.63
N HIS A 124 22.17 6.02 -3.12
CA HIS A 124 21.37 5.14 -2.26
C HIS A 124 21.55 5.44 -0.75
N ASP A 125 22.21 6.54 -0.39
CA ASP A 125 22.61 6.81 1.01
C ASP A 125 21.41 6.97 1.96
N MET A 126 20.22 7.25 1.42
CA MET A 126 18.99 7.42 2.17
C MET A 126 18.06 6.20 2.13
N ASP A 127 18.44 5.11 1.45
CA ASP A 127 17.52 4.00 1.17
C ASP A 127 17.05 3.28 2.44
N GLU A 128 17.93 3.09 3.42
CA GLU A 128 17.56 2.48 4.72
C GLU A 128 16.54 3.37 5.47
N LEU A 129 16.84 4.67 5.57
CA LEU A 129 15.95 5.65 6.22
C LEU A 129 14.58 5.70 5.52
N MET A 130 14.59 5.78 4.19
CA MET A 130 13.37 5.86 3.39
C MET A 130 12.58 4.55 3.40
N THR A 131 13.24 3.40 3.57
CA THR A 131 12.56 2.11 3.71
C THR A 131 11.85 2.00 5.06
N ASP A 132 12.49 2.39 6.17
CA ASP A 132 11.83 2.39 7.49
C ASP A 132 10.67 3.41 7.54
N TYR A 133 10.83 4.58 6.91
CA TYR A 133 9.74 5.56 6.79
C TYR A 133 8.62 5.10 5.86
N GLY A 134 8.96 4.38 4.78
CA GLY A 134 7.98 3.74 3.91
C GLY A 134 7.16 2.69 4.66
N TRP A 135 7.81 1.89 5.51
CA TRP A 135 7.13 0.94 6.38
C TRP A 135 6.18 1.63 7.36
N TYR A 136 6.64 2.70 8.01
CA TYR A 136 5.80 3.54 8.87
C TYR A 136 4.53 4.00 8.15
N CYS A 137 4.68 4.56 6.94
CA CYS A 137 3.57 5.07 6.16
C CYS A 137 2.60 3.96 5.72
N GLN A 138 3.12 2.80 5.29
CA GLN A 138 2.29 1.67 4.89
C GLN A 138 1.48 1.13 6.06
N LEU A 139 2.13 0.90 7.21
CA LEU A 139 1.48 0.34 8.38
C LEU A 139 0.37 1.27 8.91
N GLN A 140 0.59 2.59 8.87
CA GLN A 140 -0.47 3.55 9.16
C GLN A 140 -1.65 3.41 8.21
N ASN A 141 -1.39 3.31 6.91
CA ASN A 141 -2.45 3.18 5.90
C ASN A 141 -3.27 1.90 6.11
N ASP A 142 -2.61 0.76 6.35
CA ASP A 142 -3.30 -0.52 6.58
C ASP A 142 -4.18 -0.46 7.84
N CYS A 143 -3.66 0.12 8.92
CA CYS A 143 -4.41 0.21 10.17
C CYS A 143 -5.59 1.18 10.02
N LYS A 144 -5.44 2.29 9.29
CA LYS A 144 -6.56 3.20 8.99
C LYS A 144 -7.65 2.50 8.18
N ASN A 145 -7.27 1.66 7.20
CA ASN A 145 -8.22 0.89 6.38
C ASN A 145 -9.20 0.05 7.22
N VAL A 146 -8.71 -0.47 8.35
CA VAL A 146 -9.46 -1.37 9.24
C VAL A 146 -10.13 -0.65 10.40
N PHE A 147 -9.43 0.30 11.03
CA PHE A 147 -9.83 0.86 12.32
C PHE A 147 -10.39 2.29 12.26
N SER A 148 -10.07 3.07 11.22
CA SER A 148 -10.49 4.46 11.15
C SER A 148 -11.91 4.62 10.61
N LYS A 149 -12.74 5.38 11.34
CA LYS A 149 -14.09 5.78 10.90
C LYS A 149 -14.05 6.78 9.73
N ASP A 150 -12.97 7.55 9.58
CA ASP A 150 -12.83 8.57 8.53
C ASP A 150 -12.61 7.97 7.14
N VAL A 151 -12.01 6.77 7.06
CA VAL A 151 -11.87 6.01 5.80
C VAL A 151 -13.23 5.60 5.24
N ILE A 152 -14.21 5.32 6.10
CA ILE A 152 -15.60 5.04 5.71
C ILE A 152 -16.21 6.25 4.99
N ALA A 153 -15.90 7.47 5.42
CA ALA A 153 -16.40 8.70 4.80
C ALA A 153 -15.70 9.04 3.46
N GLY A 154 -14.41 8.70 3.30
CA GLY A 154 -13.63 9.04 2.11
C GLY A 154 -13.69 8.03 0.96
N LYS A 155 -13.88 6.74 1.26
CA LYS A 155 -13.93 5.64 0.29
C LYS A 155 -15.29 4.92 0.23
N GLY A 156 -16.17 5.11 1.22
CA GLY A 156 -17.54 4.58 1.22
C GLY A 156 -17.70 3.16 1.77
N THR A 157 -16.61 2.44 2.07
CA THR A 157 -16.62 1.06 2.61
C THR A 157 -15.62 0.90 3.74
N LEU A 158 -15.97 0.08 4.74
CA LEU A 158 -15.06 -0.35 5.82
C LEU A 158 -14.25 -1.55 5.35
N ALA A 159 -12.94 -1.57 5.62
CA ALA A 159 -12.05 -2.68 5.27
C ALA A 159 -12.10 -3.04 3.77
N GLU A 160 -11.90 -2.05 2.89
CA GLU A 160 -11.84 -2.27 1.44
C GLU A 160 -10.80 -3.34 1.08
N ASP A 161 -9.64 -3.33 1.76
CA ASP A 161 -8.55 -4.28 1.52
C ASP A 161 -9.02 -5.73 1.79
N LEU A 162 -9.84 -5.91 2.84
CA LEU A 162 -10.42 -7.21 3.18
C LEU A 162 -11.38 -7.70 2.07
N LEU A 163 -12.18 -6.81 1.48
CA LEU A 163 -13.11 -7.12 0.40
C LEU A 163 -12.39 -7.37 -0.93
N ASN A 164 -11.25 -6.71 -1.15
CA ASN A 164 -10.40 -6.90 -2.32
C ASN A 164 -9.50 -8.15 -2.21
N GLY A 165 -9.54 -8.86 -1.08
CA GLY A 165 -8.75 -10.06 -0.84
C GLY A 165 -7.28 -9.79 -0.57
N GLU A 166 -6.92 -8.55 -0.21
CA GLU A 166 -5.55 -8.14 0.07
C GLU A 166 -5.02 -8.75 1.37
N TYR A 167 -3.70 -8.93 1.43
CA TYR A 167 -3.01 -9.46 2.59
C TYR A 167 -2.25 -8.35 3.34
N THR A 168 -2.95 -7.27 3.69
CA THR A 168 -2.34 -6.16 4.46
C THR A 168 -2.00 -6.56 5.89
N TYR A 169 -1.24 -5.75 6.62
CA TYR A 169 -0.70 -6.13 7.94
C TYR A 169 -1.76 -6.67 8.92
N PRO A 170 -2.92 -6.00 9.15
CA PRO A 170 -3.96 -6.52 10.04
C PRO A 170 -4.59 -7.83 9.52
N ILE A 171 -4.68 -8.00 8.20
CA ILE A 171 -5.25 -9.20 7.58
C ILE A 171 -4.28 -10.38 7.73
N MET A 172 -2.98 -10.16 7.56
CA MET A 172 -1.95 -11.16 7.86
C MET A 172 -2.03 -11.61 9.31
N LEU A 173 -2.19 -10.68 10.25
CA LEU A 173 -2.39 -10.98 11.67
C LEU A 173 -3.61 -11.86 11.92
N VAL A 174 -4.76 -11.52 11.35
CA VAL A 174 -6.00 -12.29 11.59
C VAL A 174 -5.94 -13.68 10.92
N CYS A 175 -5.29 -13.79 9.76
CA CYS A 175 -5.07 -15.07 9.07
C CYS A 175 -4.27 -16.08 9.90
N MET A 176 -3.39 -15.59 10.79
CA MET A 176 -2.64 -16.43 11.73
C MET A 176 -3.45 -16.82 12.98
N LEU A 177 -4.72 -16.43 13.08
CA LEU A 177 -5.64 -16.80 14.14
C LEU A 177 -6.68 -17.80 13.59
N PRO A 178 -6.32 -19.10 13.43
CA PRO A 178 -7.10 -20.07 12.64
C PRO A 178 -8.51 -20.36 13.18
N ARG A 179 -8.79 -20.02 14.45
CA ARG A 179 -10.14 -20.14 15.04
C ARG A 179 -11.02 -18.91 14.85
N ARG A 180 -10.45 -17.79 14.39
CA ARG A 180 -11.14 -16.50 14.24
C ARG A 180 -11.37 -16.13 12.78
N PHE A 181 -10.46 -16.52 11.89
CA PHE A 181 -10.57 -16.18 10.48
C PHE A 181 -10.13 -17.32 9.58
N GLU A 182 -10.80 -17.43 8.45
CA GLU A 182 -10.64 -18.49 7.47
C GLU A 182 -10.06 -17.86 6.20
N PRO A 183 -8.76 -18.06 5.87
CA PRO A 183 -8.10 -17.36 4.74
C PRO A 183 -8.79 -17.56 3.39
N ARG A 184 -9.58 -18.64 3.24
CA ARG A 184 -10.47 -18.85 2.08
C ARG A 184 -11.47 -17.73 1.83
N PHE A 185 -11.79 -16.92 2.85
CA PHE A 185 -12.59 -15.71 2.70
C PHE A 185 -11.96 -14.81 1.63
N LEU A 186 -10.66 -14.51 1.72
CA LEU A 186 -9.97 -13.55 0.84
C LEU A 186 -10.01 -13.94 -0.65
N ARG A 187 -10.23 -15.22 -0.96
CA ARG A 187 -10.30 -15.73 -2.35
C ARG A 187 -11.72 -15.83 -2.90
N LYS A 188 -12.73 -15.62 -2.05
CA LYS A 188 -14.14 -15.76 -2.45
C LYS A 188 -14.56 -14.49 -3.17
N LYS A 189 -15.16 -14.62 -4.36
CA LYS A 189 -15.60 -13.45 -5.16
C LYS A 189 -16.88 -12.79 -4.66
N VAL A 190 -17.71 -13.53 -3.92
CA VAL A 190 -19.03 -13.07 -3.48
C VAL A 190 -19.22 -13.44 -2.01
N HIS A 191 -19.45 -12.44 -1.18
CA HIS A 191 -19.69 -12.61 0.23
C HIS A 191 -21.13 -12.24 0.59
N SER A 192 -21.72 -13.02 1.50
CA SER A 192 -22.93 -12.59 2.18
C SER A 192 -22.60 -11.46 3.17
N LYS A 193 -23.60 -10.61 3.48
CA LYS A 193 -23.45 -9.54 4.48
C LYS A 193 -22.98 -10.08 5.84
N LYS A 194 -23.42 -11.29 6.21
CA LYS A 194 -23.01 -11.95 7.45
C LYS A 194 -21.52 -12.32 7.42
N GLU A 195 -21.04 -12.94 6.34
CA GLU A 195 -19.62 -13.29 6.19
C GLU A 195 -18.72 -12.05 6.29
N VAL A 196 -19.11 -10.95 5.63
CA VAL A 196 -18.37 -9.69 5.73
C VAL A 196 -18.35 -9.17 7.17
N SER A 197 -19.51 -9.15 7.84
CA SER A 197 -19.59 -8.71 9.24
C SER A 197 -18.73 -9.56 10.17
N ASP A 198 -18.77 -10.89 10.02
CA ASP A 198 -18.00 -11.81 10.85
C ASP A 198 -16.48 -11.64 10.60
N ALA A 199 -16.08 -11.46 9.34
CA ALA A 199 -14.70 -11.19 8.95
C ALA A 199 -14.17 -9.86 9.51
N VAL A 200 -14.95 -8.78 9.41
CA VAL A 200 -14.60 -7.47 9.99
C VAL A 200 -14.48 -7.57 11.51
N ASN A 201 -15.40 -8.27 12.19
CA ASN A 201 -15.33 -8.48 13.64
C ASN A 201 -14.08 -9.26 14.05
N ALA A 202 -13.69 -10.29 13.29
CA ALA A 202 -12.45 -11.03 13.52
C ALA A 202 -11.22 -10.13 13.33
N LEU A 203 -11.21 -9.33 12.26
CA LEU A 203 -10.12 -8.41 11.93
C LEU A 203 -9.97 -7.30 12.98
N GLN A 204 -11.07 -6.87 13.61
CA GLN A 204 -11.08 -5.81 14.61
C GLN A 204 -10.91 -6.28 16.06
N CYS A 205 -10.59 -7.57 16.28
CA CYS A 205 -10.39 -8.11 17.62
C CYS A 205 -9.18 -7.49 18.34
N ASN A 206 -9.19 -7.54 19.68
CA ASN A 206 -8.16 -6.91 20.51
C ASN A 206 -6.76 -7.46 20.19
N GLU A 207 -6.64 -8.76 19.88
CA GLU A 207 -5.35 -9.37 19.57
C GLU A 207 -4.69 -8.76 18.32
N VAL A 208 -5.48 -8.50 17.27
CA VAL A 208 -5.00 -7.83 16.03
C VAL A 208 -4.75 -6.35 16.30
N ARG A 209 -5.70 -5.66 16.96
CA ARG A 209 -5.59 -4.23 17.27
C ARG A 209 -4.35 -3.92 18.10
N ASP A 210 -4.12 -4.67 19.18
CA ASP A 210 -2.99 -4.45 20.07
C ASP A 210 -1.67 -4.77 19.37
N ALA A 211 -1.64 -5.75 18.47
CA ALA A 211 -0.46 -6.04 17.65
C ALA A 211 -0.15 -4.91 16.67
N CYS A 212 -1.16 -4.40 15.97
CA CYS A 212 -1.04 -3.22 15.11
C CYS A 212 -0.52 -2.00 15.88
N LEU A 213 -1.14 -1.70 17.04
CA LEU A 213 -0.75 -0.56 17.88
C LEU A 213 0.68 -0.68 18.41
N ARG A 214 1.11 -1.87 18.84
CA ARG A 214 2.49 -2.09 19.29
C ARG A 214 3.49 -1.86 18.17
N GLU A 215 3.23 -2.40 16.98
CA GLU A 215 4.11 -2.21 15.83
C GLU A 215 4.14 -0.74 15.39
N LEU A 216 2.97 -0.09 15.31
CA LEU A 216 2.86 1.35 15.02
C LEU A 216 3.65 2.20 16.01
N ALA A 217 3.54 1.93 17.31
CA ALA A 217 4.29 2.66 18.32
C ALA A 217 5.81 2.47 18.17
N SER A 218 6.24 1.23 17.90
CA SER A 218 7.65 0.89 17.66
C SER A 218 8.22 1.63 16.45
N VAL A 219 7.51 1.60 15.32
CA VAL A 219 7.95 2.24 14.07
C VAL A 219 7.85 3.76 14.17
N SER A 220 6.79 4.29 14.80
CA SER A 220 6.61 5.73 15.01
C SER A 220 7.73 6.33 15.86
N ALA A 221 8.17 5.65 16.91
CA ALA A 221 9.26 6.13 17.76
C ALA A 221 10.59 6.26 16.98
N ARG A 222 10.86 5.34 16.05
CA ARG A 222 12.04 5.43 15.17
C ARG A 222 11.95 6.56 14.15
N ASN A 223 10.73 6.89 13.71
CA ASN A 223 10.48 7.85 12.64
C ASN A 223 10.01 9.24 13.12
N GLU A 224 9.87 9.47 14.42
CA GLU A 224 9.26 10.68 15.01
C GLU A 224 9.89 11.97 14.46
N ARG A 225 11.23 12.05 14.46
CA ARG A 225 11.96 13.22 13.97
C ARG A 225 11.72 13.48 12.49
N PHE A 226 11.67 12.42 11.69
CA PHE A 226 11.47 12.54 10.25
C PHE A 226 10.01 12.86 9.91
N ALA A 227 9.05 12.26 10.62
CA ALA A 227 7.63 12.57 10.50
C ALA A 227 7.32 14.03 10.85
N ALA A 228 7.95 14.56 11.91
CA ALA A 228 7.84 15.97 12.29
C ALA A 228 8.38 16.91 11.21
N LEU A 229 9.53 16.57 10.60
CA LEU A 229 10.11 17.33 9.48
C LEU A 229 9.15 17.39 8.27
N TRP A 230 8.41 16.33 8.03
CA TRP A 230 7.41 16.23 6.95
C TRP A 230 6.05 16.81 7.32
N GLY A 231 5.88 17.38 8.52
CA GLY A 231 4.62 17.98 8.98
C GLY A 231 3.47 16.97 9.12
N ARG A 232 3.79 15.68 9.30
CA ARG A 232 2.77 14.66 9.58
C ARG A 232 2.42 14.64 11.06
N GLU A 233 1.29 15.24 11.40
CA GLU A 233 0.68 15.18 12.75
C GLU A 233 -0.50 14.21 12.82
N GLU A 234 -0.53 13.18 11.95
CA GLU A 234 -1.65 12.24 11.92
C GLU A 234 -1.62 11.31 13.14
N THR A 235 -2.39 11.66 14.17
CA THR A 235 -2.70 10.75 15.27
C THR A 235 -3.72 9.71 14.79
N MET A 236 -3.37 8.43 14.92
CA MET A 236 -4.33 7.34 14.81
C MET A 236 -5.33 7.46 15.98
N ALA A 237 -6.43 8.20 15.79
CA ALA A 237 -7.57 8.16 16.70
C ALA A 237 -8.29 6.81 16.46
N ILE A 238 -7.78 5.75 17.11
CA ILE A 238 -8.40 4.41 17.12
C ILE A 238 -9.49 4.35 18.18
#